data_AF-A0A2K1EPZ2-F1
#
_entry.id   AF-A0A2K1EPZ2-F1
#
_cell.length_a   1.000
_cell.length_b   1.000
_cell.length_c   1.000
_cell.angle_alpha   90.00
_cell.angle_beta   90.00
_cell.angle_gamma   90.00
#
_symmetry.space_group_name_H-M   'P 1'
#
loop_
_entity.id
_entity.type
_entity.pdbx_description
1 polymer ?
#
loop_
_entity_poly.entity_id
_entity_poly.type
_entity_poly.pdbx_seq_one_letter_code
_entity_poly.pdbx_strand_id
1 'polypeptide(L)'
;MIQQDNRITEYMYPVGTNRRQLLEWAESSSCTDEESILQFYVSGDAAYIDFIEHPVSIVSEKLKEIFDIYQAGLSWKLVVFADMQRMQQTRYWLVNPPSLMCLSPRSEYHRDGTLKKIILDEYKVENHKIFRVQDANHHIIVDLDVAECILKFNLAGLKLQKVDTEGPSI
;
A
#
# COMPACT_ATOMS: atom_id res chain seq x y z
N MET A 1 6.79 -7.74 1.40
CA MET A 1 5.68 -7.24 0.56
C MET A 1 4.39 -7.32 1.35
N ILE A 2 3.63 -6.23 1.40
CA ILE A 2 2.31 -6.18 2.03
C ILE A 2 1.26 -6.60 0.99
N GLN A 3 0.36 -7.47 1.40
CA GLN A 3 -0.80 -7.89 0.60
C GLN A 3 -2.05 -7.81 1.46
N GLN A 4 -3.20 -7.58 0.84
CA GLN A 4 -4.47 -7.70 1.53
C GLN A 4 -4.72 -9.15 1.94
N ASP A 5 -5.30 -9.33 3.12
CA ASP A 5 -5.71 -10.65 3.58
C ASP A 5 -7.04 -11.04 2.94
N ASN A 6 -6.96 -11.91 1.92
CA ASN A 6 -8.12 -12.41 1.18
C ASN A 6 -9.10 -13.26 2.02
N ARG A 7 -8.77 -13.58 3.29
CA ARG A 7 -9.71 -14.22 4.22
C ARG A 7 -10.81 -13.27 4.69
N ILE A 8 -10.56 -11.96 4.65
CA ILE A 8 -11.57 -10.93 4.95
C ILE A 8 -12.22 -10.53 3.64
N THR A 9 -13.40 -11.08 3.37
CA THR A 9 -14.15 -10.83 2.13
C THR A 9 -15.11 -9.66 2.25
N GLU A 10 -15.55 -9.34 3.48
CA GLU A 10 -16.48 -8.25 3.77
C GLU A 10 -15.76 -7.19 4.61
N TYR A 11 -15.16 -6.24 3.91
CA TYR A 11 -14.54 -5.08 4.53
C TYR A 11 -15.10 -3.80 3.94
N MET A 12 -14.98 -2.74 4.73
CA MET A 12 -15.45 -1.43 4.37
C MET A 12 -14.77 -0.96 3.09
N TYR A 13 -15.59 -0.79 2.05
CA TYR A 13 -15.13 -0.33 0.77
C TYR A 13 -16.05 0.78 0.25
N PRO A 14 -15.50 1.84 -0.36
CA PRO A 14 -16.27 2.91 -0.99
C PRO A 14 -17.42 2.41 -1.88
N VAL A 15 -18.64 2.89 -1.62
CA VAL A 15 -19.84 2.62 -2.41
C VAL A 15 -19.95 3.64 -3.54
N GLY A 16 -20.22 3.20 -4.77
CA GLY A 16 -20.48 4.09 -5.90
C GLY A 16 -19.28 4.90 -6.40
N THR A 17 -18.06 4.43 -6.10
CA THR A 17 -16.82 5.18 -6.32
C THR A 17 -16.52 5.46 -7.78
N ASN A 18 -16.09 6.69 -8.05
CA ASN A 18 -15.41 7.03 -9.29
C ASN A 18 -13.97 6.50 -9.27
N ARG A 19 -13.80 5.20 -9.57
CA ARG A 19 -12.49 4.51 -9.68
C ARG A 19 -11.46 5.31 -10.47
N ARG A 20 -11.91 6.10 -11.46
CA ARG A 20 -11.07 6.95 -12.29
C ARG A 20 -10.35 8.03 -11.47
N GLN A 21 -11.05 8.72 -10.58
CA GLN A 21 -10.45 9.76 -9.72
C GLN A 21 -9.37 9.21 -8.78
N LEU A 22 -9.61 8.01 -8.22
CA LEU A 22 -8.61 7.34 -7.37
C LEU A 22 -7.33 7.01 -8.15
N LEU A 23 -7.49 6.53 -9.39
CA LEU A 23 -6.36 6.22 -10.28
C LEU A 23 -5.65 7.48 -10.76
N GLU A 24 -6.39 8.50 -11.19
CA GLU A 24 -5.87 9.82 -11.60
C GLU A 24 -5.02 10.45 -10.49
N TRP A 25 -5.44 10.33 -9.23
CA TRP A 25 -4.64 10.79 -8.09
C TRP A 25 -3.36 9.97 -7.93
N ALA A 26 -3.43 8.64 -8.04
CA ALA A 26 -2.25 7.78 -7.89
C ALA A 26 -1.21 8.02 -9.00
N GLU A 27 -1.68 8.36 -10.20
CA GLU A 27 -0.85 8.71 -11.36
C GLU A 27 -0.29 10.13 -11.28
N SER A 28 -1.04 11.08 -10.72
CA SER A 28 -0.61 12.47 -10.50
C SER A 28 0.40 12.57 -9.35
N SER A 29 1.60 12.07 -9.60
CA SER A 29 2.78 12.15 -8.71
C SER A 29 3.32 13.59 -8.53
N SER A 30 2.62 14.60 -9.05
CA SER A 30 2.87 16.02 -8.81
C SER A 30 1.85 16.54 -7.80
N CYS A 31 2.23 16.55 -6.52
CA CYS A 31 1.49 17.20 -5.45
C CYS A 31 1.35 18.70 -5.75
N THR A 32 0.17 19.14 -6.15
CA THR A 32 -0.19 20.57 -6.15
C THR A 32 -1.51 20.86 -5.45
N ASP A 33 -2.29 19.86 -5.06
CA ASP A 33 -3.56 20.04 -4.36
C ASP A 33 -3.51 19.37 -2.97
N GLU A 34 -2.78 20.01 -2.06
CA GLU A 34 -2.65 19.63 -0.64
C GLU A 34 -3.99 19.70 0.12
N GLU A 35 -5.04 20.34 -0.43
CA GLU A 35 -6.25 20.67 0.34
C GLU A 35 -7.48 19.80 0.06
N SER A 36 -7.52 19.01 -1.01
CA SER A 36 -8.72 18.21 -1.30
C SER A 36 -8.81 16.95 -0.42
N ILE A 37 -9.89 16.80 0.35
CA ILE A 37 -10.20 15.57 1.10
C ILE A 37 -11.03 14.66 0.21
N LEU A 38 -10.67 13.37 0.12
CA LEU A 38 -11.47 12.38 -0.60
C LEU A 38 -12.47 11.74 0.37
N GLN A 39 -13.75 12.11 0.26
CA GLN A 39 -14.80 11.50 1.07
C GLN A 39 -15.53 10.42 0.27
N PHE A 40 -15.69 9.24 0.87
CA PHE A 40 -16.48 8.14 0.31
C PHE A 40 -17.53 7.69 1.31
N TYR A 41 -18.72 7.39 0.79
CA TYR A 41 -19.75 6.71 1.57
C TYR A 41 -19.48 5.21 1.59
N VAL A 42 -19.72 4.59 2.73
CA VAL A 42 -19.47 3.17 2.98
C VAL A 42 -20.67 2.55 3.67
N SER A 43 -20.87 1.24 3.48
CA SER A 43 -21.86 0.48 4.26
C SER A 43 -21.22 0.01 5.57
N GLY A 44 -21.93 0.22 6.66
CA GLY A 44 -21.47 -0.02 8.03
C GLY A 44 -21.54 -1.47 8.49
N ASP A 45 -21.91 -2.40 7.62
CA ASP A 45 -22.00 -3.82 7.97
C ASP A 45 -20.66 -4.56 7.81
N ALA A 46 -19.64 -3.89 7.25
CA ALA A 46 -18.37 -4.50 6.90
C ALA A 46 -17.24 -4.23 7.92
N ALA A 47 -16.19 -5.07 7.91
CA ALA A 47 -15.04 -4.92 8.79
C ALA A 47 -14.15 -3.72 8.41
N TYR A 48 -13.60 -3.04 9.41
CA TYR A 48 -12.58 -2.01 9.22
C TYR A 48 -11.22 -2.70 9.21
N ILE A 49 -10.53 -2.65 8.07
CA ILE A 49 -9.19 -3.23 7.91
C ILE A 49 -8.14 -2.13 7.82
N ASP A 50 -6.88 -2.46 8.08
CA ASP A 50 -5.77 -1.50 8.09
C ASP A 50 -5.10 -1.30 6.73
N PHE A 51 -5.34 -2.22 5.78
CA PHE A 51 -4.78 -2.16 4.44
C PHE A 51 -5.81 -2.59 3.40
N ILE A 52 -6.11 -1.69 2.46
CA ILE A 52 -6.90 -1.97 1.26
C ILE A 52 -5.95 -1.87 0.07
N GLU A 53 -5.79 -2.94 -0.68
CA GLU A 53 -4.75 -3.03 -1.73
C GLU A 53 -5.20 -2.44 -3.06
N HIS A 54 -6.48 -2.60 -3.41
CA HIS A 54 -7.03 -2.24 -4.72
C HIS A 54 -8.21 -1.27 -4.60
N PRO A 55 -8.40 -0.38 -5.60
CA PRO A 55 -7.58 -0.16 -6.81
C PRO A 55 -6.29 0.63 -6.55
N VAL A 56 -6.20 1.27 -5.39
CA VAL A 56 -5.05 2.01 -4.90
C VAL A 56 -4.83 1.63 -3.44
N SER A 57 -3.59 1.71 -2.96
CA SER A 57 -3.27 1.35 -1.59
C SER A 57 -3.82 2.39 -0.61
N ILE A 58 -4.78 1.99 0.21
CA ILE A 58 -5.33 2.81 1.29
C ILE A 58 -5.00 2.15 2.62
N VAL A 59 -4.49 2.94 3.56
CA VAL A 59 -4.06 2.47 4.87
C VAL A 59 -4.83 3.16 5.99
N SER A 60 -4.97 2.50 7.14
CA SER A 60 -5.49 3.16 8.34
C SER A 60 -4.51 4.20 8.88
N GLU A 61 -4.99 5.05 9.79
CA GLU A 61 -4.13 5.96 10.55
C GLU A 61 -2.97 5.22 11.23
N LYS A 62 -3.24 4.03 11.79
CA LYS A 62 -2.22 3.28 12.53
C LYS A 62 -1.09 2.79 11.62
N LEU A 63 -1.43 2.28 10.43
CA LEU A 63 -0.43 1.84 9.48
C LEU A 63 0.34 3.03 8.88
N LYS A 64 -0.32 4.18 8.68
CA LYS A 64 0.36 5.43 8.32
C LYS A 64 1.37 5.87 9.37
N GLU A 65 1.01 5.89 10.64
CA GLU A 65 1.93 6.24 11.73
C GLU A 65 3.20 5.37 11.71
N ILE A 66 3.04 4.06 11.48
CA ILE A 66 4.18 3.14 11.34
C ILE A 66 5.02 3.56 10.14
N PHE A 67 4.41 3.81 8.98
CA PHE A 67 5.16 4.19 7.77
C PHE A 67 5.97 5.48 7.96
N ASP A 68 5.37 6.50 8.58
CA ASP A 68 6.03 7.78 8.84
C ASP A 68 7.22 7.68 9.81
N ILE A 69 7.23 6.69 10.72
CA ILE A 69 8.37 6.43 11.62
C ILE A 69 9.59 5.94 10.84
N TYR A 70 9.38 5.09 9.82
CA TYR A 70 10.47 4.41 9.12
C TYR A 70 10.90 5.08 7.83
N GLN A 71 10.02 5.84 7.17
CA GLN A 71 10.37 6.54 5.95
C GLN A 71 9.69 7.91 5.86
N ALA A 72 10.51 8.96 5.95
CA ALA A 72 10.07 10.32 5.71
C ALA A 72 9.76 10.56 4.23
N GLY A 73 8.90 11.54 3.95
CA GLY A 73 8.63 12.01 2.58
C GLY A 73 7.70 11.10 1.77
N LEU A 74 6.95 10.21 2.42
CA LEU A 74 5.86 9.48 1.78
C LEU A 74 4.73 10.45 1.40
N SER A 75 4.15 10.23 0.22
CA SER A 75 2.99 11.00 -0.25
C SER A 75 1.70 10.39 0.28
N TRP A 76 0.87 11.24 0.89
CA TRP A 76 -0.36 10.87 1.58
C TRP A 76 -1.53 11.71 1.09
N LYS A 77 -2.71 11.10 0.96
CA LYS A 77 -3.98 11.82 0.77
C LYS A 77 -5.00 11.37 1.78
N LEU A 78 -5.61 12.33 2.46
CA LEU A 78 -6.66 12.04 3.43
C LEU A 78 -7.90 11.49 2.71
N VAL A 79 -8.30 10.30 3.14
CA VAL A 79 -9.53 9.63 2.74
C VAL A 79 -10.45 9.57 3.95
N VAL A 80 -11.70 10.00 3.80
CA VAL A 80 -12.72 9.91 4.85
C VAL A 80 -13.76 8.90 4.40
N PHE A 81 -13.88 7.81 5.16
CA PHE A 81 -14.99 6.87 5.02
C PHE A 81 -16.14 7.31 5.93
N ALA A 82 -17.25 7.71 5.31
CA ALA A 82 -18.46 8.17 5.97
C ALA A 82 -19.49 7.03 5.99
N ASP A 83 -19.60 6.39 7.16
CA ASP A 83 -20.60 5.37 7.44
C ASP A 83 -21.91 6.03 7.86
N MET A 84 -22.87 6.04 6.95
CA MET A 84 -24.18 6.65 7.16
C MET A 84 -25.08 5.82 8.08
N GLN A 85 -24.85 4.50 8.19
CA GLN A 85 -25.63 3.63 9.08
C GLN A 85 -25.20 3.81 10.53
N ARG A 86 -23.89 3.91 10.78
CA ARG A 86 -23.32 4.13 12.12
C ARG A 86 -23.17 5.60 12.49
N MET A 87 -23.47 6.52 11.58
CA MET A 87 -23.25 7.97 11.74
C MET A 87 -21.80 8.30 12.15
N GLN A 88 -20.85 7.57 11.55
CA GLN A 88 -19.43 7.63 11.90
C GLN A 88 -18.59 8.01 10.68
N GLN A 89 -17.58 8.84 10.92
CA GLN A 89 -16.52 9.09 9.94
C GLN A 89 -15.20 8.52 10.44
N THR A 90 -14.49 7.83 9.56
CA THR A 90 -13.18 7.24 9.88
C THR A 90 -12.15 7.70 8.86
N ARG A 91 -11.00 8.12 9.36
CA ARG A 91 -9.88 8.58 8.54
C ARG A 91 -9.04 7.42 8.08
N TYR A 92 -8.72 7.46 6.80
CA TYR A 92 -7.82 6.57 6.09
C TYR A 92 -6.91 7.42 5.21
N TRP A 93 -5.88 6.79 4.67
CA TRP A 93 -4.85 7.49 3.92
C TRP A 93 -4.51 6.72 2.67
N LEU A 94 -4.69 7.36 1.53
CA LEU A 94 -4.12 6.84 0.29
C LEU A 94 -2.61 7.04 0.37
N VAL A 95 -1.84 5.99 0.09
CA VAL A 95 -0.38 6.01 0.11
C VAL A 95 0.19 5.83 -1.29
N ASN A 96 1.19 6.65 -1.63
CA ASN A 96 1.92 6.54 -2.90
C ASN A 96 3.44 6.47 -2.65
N PRO A 97 3.99 5.31 -2.26
CA PRO A 97 5.42 5.16 -2.02
C PRO A 97 6.23 5.37 -3.30
N PRO A 98 7.53 5.73 -3.19
CA PRO A 98 8.41 5.85 -4.34
C PRO A 98 8.45 4.56 -5.14
N SER A 99 8.45 4.70 -6.47
CA SER A 99 8.58 3.58 -7.41
C SER A 99 10.05 3.42 -7.80
N LEU A 100 10.62 2.22 -7.60
CA LEU A 100 12.05 1.96 -7.78
C LEU A 100 12.30 0.89 -8.86
N MET A 101 13.28 1.12 -9.75
CA MET A 101 13.83 0.11 -10.67
C MET A 101 14.75 -0.89 -9.95
N CYS A 102 14.22 -1.62 -8.98
CA CYS A 102 14.99 -2.40 -8.00
C CYS A 102 15.03 -3.92 -8.25
N LEU A 103 14.51 -4.41 -9.38
CA LEU A 103 14.55 -5.83 -9.70
C LEU A 103 15.97 -6.29 -10.05
N SER A 104 16.37 -7.43 -9.48
CA SER A 104 17.55 -8.18 -9.91
C SER A 104 17.30 -8.83 -11.28
N PRO A 105 18.34 -8.98 -12.12
CA PRO A 105 18.29 -9.78 -13.35
C PRO A 105 17.84 -11.24 -13.14
N ARG A 106 17.89 -11.76 -11.91
CA ARG A 106 17.45 -13.11 -11.57
C ARG A 106 15.95 -13.23 -11.29
N SER A 107 15.23 -12.12 -11.30
CA SER A 107 13.77 -12.12 -11.20
C SER A 107 13.16 -12.96 -12.33
N GLU A 108 12.13 -13.73 -12.00
CA GLU A 108 11.47 -14.60 -12.99
C GLU A 108 10.24 -13.90 -13.57
N TYR A 109 10.05 -14.06 -14.87
CA TYR A 109 8.89 -13.60 -15.60
C TYR A 109 8.14 -14.77 -16.22
N HIS A 110 6.83 -14.65 -16.32
CA HIS A 110 6.00 -15.52 -17.13
C HIS A 110 6.26 -15.28 -18.63
N ARG A 111 5.78 -16.19 -19.48
CA ARG A 111 5.93 -16.07 -20.94
C ARG A 111 5.22 -14.85 -21.53
N ASP A 112 4.22 -14.33 -20.83
CA ASP A 112 3.48 -13.12 -21.19
C ASP A 112 4.16 -11.83 -20.70
N GLY A 113 5.32 -11.93 -20.04
CA GLY A 113 6.07 -10.81 -19.50
C GLY A 113 5.63 -10.38 -18.09
N THR A 114 4.63 -11.03 -17.49
CA THR A 114 4.21 -10.71 -16.12
C THR A 114 5.23 -11.20 -15.09
N LEU A 115 5.46 -10.44 -14.03
CA LEU A 115 6.44 -10.77 -13.01
C LEU A 115 5.96 -11.98 -12.19
N LYS A 116 6.69 -13.09 -12.28
CA LYS A 116 6.39 -14.35 -11.59
C LYS A 116 7.05 -14.40 -10.21
N LYS A 117 8.33 -14.03 -10.14
CA LYS A 117 9.10 -14.03 -8.90
C LYS A 117 9.89 -12.74 -8.78
N ILE A 118 9.63 -12.02 -7.71
CA ILE A 118 10.34 -10.78 -7.35
C ILE A 118 11.64 -11.17 -6.64
N ILE A 119 12.78 -10.76 -7.21
CA ILE A 119 14.07 -10.77 -6.52
C ILE A 119 14.60 -9.34 -6.55
N LEU A 120 14.85 -8.77 -5.38
CA LEU A 120 15.31 -7.39 -5.25
C LEU A 120 16.84 -7.33 -5.29
N ASP A 121 17.36 -6.32 -5.97
CA ASP A 121 18.77 -5.92 -5.89
C ASP A 121 18.98 -5.09 -4.62
N GLU A 122 19.75 -5.62 -3.65
CA GLU A 122 19.93 -5.00 -2.34
C GLU A 122 20.49 -3.57 -2.42
N TYR A 123 21.40 -3.31 -3.35
CA TYR A 123 21.99 -1.98 -3.53
C TYR A 123 20.97 -0.93 -3.98
N LYS A 124 19.96 -1.36 -4.74
CA LYS A 124 18.93 -0.46 -5.27
C LYS A 124 17.84 -0.12 -4.25
N VAL A 125 17.76 -0.87 -3.15
CA VAL A 125 16.74 -0.68 -2.10
C VAL A 125 17.33 -0.23 -0.76
N GLU A 126 18.66 -0.19 -0.61
CA GLU A 126 19.37 0.10 0.66
C GLU A 126 18.86 1.37 1.39
N ASN A 127 18.51 2.41 0.64
CA ASN A 127 18.05 3.69 1.20
C ASN A 127 16.52 3.84 1.30
N HIS A 128 15.75 2.78 1.01
CA HIS A 128 14.29 2.83 0.99
C HIS A 128 13.69 1.71 1.83
N LYS A 129 13.08 2.07 2.96
CA LYS A 129 12.38 1.10 3.81
C LYS A 129 10.97 0.77 3.30
N ILE A 130 10.36 1.66 2.50
CA ILE A 130 8.98 1.51 2.02
C ILE A 130 8.91 1.99 0.56
N PHE A 131 8.60 1.09 -0.38
CA PHE A 131 8.62 1.43 -1.81
C PHE A 131 7.71 0.52 -2.62
N ARG A 132 7.58 0.83 -3.91
CA ARG A 132 6.97 -0.04 -4.92
C ARG A 132 8.01 -0.41 -5.97
N VAL A 133 7.83 -1.56 -6.60
CA VAL A 133 8.67 -1.99 -7.72
C VAL A 133 8.12 -1.39 -9.00
N GLN A 134 8.97 -0.71 -9.76
CA GLN A 134 8.60 -0.18 -11.07
C GLN A 134 8.23 -1.33 -12.01
N ASP A 135 7.21 -1.12 -12.84
CA ASP A 135 6.70 -2.08 -13.83
C ASP A 135 6.16 -3.40 -13.24
N ALA A 136 5.97 -3.46 -11.92
CA ALA A 136 5.28 -4.54 -11.23
C ALA A 136 3.87 -4.11 -10.78
N ASN A 137 3.09 -5.08 -10.32
CA ASN A 137 1.83 -4.83 -9.61
C ASN A 137 2.02 -3.78 -8.50
N HIS A 138 0.96 -3.04 -8.15
CA HIS A 138 0.93 -1.91 -7.19
C HIS A 138 1.27 -2.29 -5.72
N HIS A 139 2.00 -3.38 -5.50
CA HIS A 139 2.40 -3.92 -4.21
C HIS A 139 3.37 -3.00 -3.50
N ILE A 140 3.10 -2.78 -2.21
CA ILE A 140 4.04 -2.10 -1.32
C ILE A 140 5.04 -3.12 -0.78
N ILE A 141 6.32 -2.86 -0.99
CA ILE A 141 7.42 -3.57 -0.37
C ILE A 141 7.89 -2.75 0.83
N VAL A 142 8.11 -3.45 1.93
CA VAL A 142 8.66 -2.90 3.15
C VAL A 142 9.88 -3.71 3.57
N ASP A 143 10.83 -3.06 4.21
CA ASP A 143 11.99 -3.71 4.80
C ASP A 143 11.61 -4.58 6.01
N LEU A 144 12.60 -5.28 6.56
CA LEU A 144 12.38 -6.19 7.67
C LEU A 144 11.95 -5.46 8.94
N ASP A 145 12.53 -4.30 9.25
CA ASP A 145 12.21 -3.55 10.47
C ASP A 145 10.75 -3.07 10.47
N VAL A 146 10.28 -2.54 9.34
CA VAL A 146 8.88 -2.13 9.15
C VAL A 146 7.95 -3.33 9.24
N ALA A 147 8.31 -4.45 8.58
CA ALA A 147 7.55 -5.70 8.64
C ALA A 147 7.38 -6.21 10.08
N GLU A 148 8.46 -6.23 10.87
CA GLU A 148 8.41 -6.62 12.28
C GLU A 148 7.54 -5.68 13.11
N CYS A 149 7.60 -4.38 12.84
CA CYS A 149 6.76 -3.39 13.51
C CYS A 149 5.27 -3.64 13.22
N ILE A 150 4.91 -3.82 11.94
CA ILE A 150 3.54 -4.16 11.52
C ILE A 150 3.02 -5.40 12.27
N LEU A 151 3.84 -6.45 12.38
CA LEU A 151 3.47 -7.69 13.08
C LEU A 151 3.22 -7.48 14.58
N LYS A 152 3.94 -6.55 15.22
CA LYS A 152 3.74 -6.24 16.65
C LYS A 152 2.40 -5.56 16.93
N PHE A 153 1.84 -4.83 15.97
CA PHE A 153 0.59 -4.09 16.14
C PHE A 153 -0.68 -4.88 15.77
N ASN A 154 -0.55 -6.13 15.28
CA ASN A 154 -1.66 -7.01 14.93
C ASN A 154 -2.74 -6.35 14.05
N LEU A 155 -2.28 -5.62 13.02
CA LEU A 155 -3.13 -4.90 12.07
C LEU A 155 -4.03 -5.87 11.28
N ALA A 156 -5.27 -5.47 11.03
CA ALA A 156 -6.30 -6.26 10.37
C ALA A 156 -6.25 -6.16 8.84
N GLY A 157 -6.61 -7.25 8.16
CA GLY A 157 -6.78 -7.28 6.70
C GLY A 157 -5.50 -7.17 5.88
N LEU A 158 -4.33 -7.42 6.49
CA LEU A 158 -3.06 -7.50 5.79
C LEU A 158 -2.32 -8.80 6.11
N LYS A 159 -1.45 -9.19 5.19
CA LYS A 159 -0.47 -10.26 5.36
C LYS A 159 0.86 -9.82 4.76
N LEU A 160 1.93 -10.40 5.28
CA LEU A 160 3.29 -10.15 4.79
C LEU A 160 3.79 -11.35 4.00
N GLN A 161 4.19 -11.11 2.75
CA GLN A 161 4.89 -12.09 1.92
C GLN A 161 6.37 -11.72 1.86
N LYS A 162 7.24 -12.68 2.18
CA LYS A 162 8.69 -12.54 2.02
C LYS A 162 9.03 -12.33 0.54
N VAL A 163 9.91 -11.37 0.28
CA VAL A 163 10.51 -11.13 -1.03
C VAL A 163 11.98 -11.48 -0.92
N ASP A 164 12.50 -12.23 -1.89
CA ASP A 164 13.91 -12.60 -1.91
C ASP A 164 14.75 -11.40 -2.32
N THR A 165 15.94 -11.30 -1.75
CA THR A 165 16.95 -10.29 -2.09
C THR A 165 18.18 -10.97 -2.65
N GLU A 166 18.89 -10.26 -3.51
CA GLU A 166 20.21 -10.64 -4.00
C GLU A 166 21.19 -9.53 -3.62
N GLY A 167 22.05 -9.84 -2.65
CA GLY A 167 23.26 -9.10 -2.36
C GLY A 167 24.49 -9.77 -2.95
N PRO A 168 25.68 -9.13 -2.89
CA PRO A 168 26.93 -9.82 -3.15
C PRO A 168 27.05 -11.03 -2.23
N SER A 169 27.55 -12.15 -2.76
CA SER A 169 28.15 -13.16 -1.89
C SER A 169 29.36 -12.52 -1.22
N ILE A 170 29.26 -12.26 0.09
CA ILE A 170 30.39 -11.84 0.93
C ILE A 170 31.33 -13.04 1.10
#